data_AF-A0A653A417-F1
#
_entry.id   AF-A0A653A417-F1
#
_cell.length_a   1.000
_cell.length_b   1.000
_cell.length_c   1.000
_cell.angle_alpha   90.00
_cell.angle_beta   90.00
_cell.angle_gamma   90.00
#
_symmetry.space_group_name_H-M   'P 1'
#
loop_
_entity.id
_entity.type
_entity.pdbx_description
1 polymer ?
#
loop_
_entity_poly.entity_id
_entity_poly.type
_entity_poly.pdbx_seq_one_letter_code
_entity_poly.pdbx_strand_id
1 'polypeptide(L)'
;MTVSRIVAMHPASGFALDGKALTKRPGIENTVVRKESDMDIEPGLVATLRQGVEIIKAIVYKNLRNRQIERHPLQSVDFTVKLCGAMVNELFGTPNPDPSFTAFREEQKPRITAELHLFAATMPEMRIPLTDALRIQFLCDNHEGVDSGEVLARADALNLLLRERELPLPGSFMQLARRLGVAYEILAPESLEEEAMDAPPSPRRH
;
A
#
# COMPACT_ATOMS: atom_id res chain seq x y z
N MET A 1 24.05 52.10 -11.73
CA MET A 1 24.51 51.94 -10.32
C MET A 1 23.24 51.79 -9.50
N THR A 2 22.86 50.70 -8.86
CA THR A 2 23.52 49.44 -8.48
C THR A 2 22.42 48.37 -8.41
N VAL A 3 22.73 47.17 -8.90
CA VAL A 3 21.84 46.00 -8.97
C VAL A 3 22.01 45.16 -7.70
N SER A 4 20.92 44.66 -7.09
CA SER A 4 20.96 43.60 -6.08
C SER A 4 19.71 42.72 -6.25
N ARG A 5 19.82 41.68 -7.08
CA ARG A 5 20.03 40.24 -6.75
C ARG A 5 18.84 39.55 -6.07
N ILE A 6 18.05 38.94 -6.95
CA ILE A 6 17.12 37.83 -6.72
C ILE A 6 17.94 36.59 -6.31
N VAL A 7 17.54 35.94 -5.22
CA VAL A 7 18.06 34.61 -4.83
C VAL A 7 17.13 33.55 -5.41
N ALA A 8 17.62 32.84 -6.43
CA ALA A 8 17.02 31.62 -6.92
C ALA A 8 17.53 30.44 -6.08
N MET A 9 16.62 29.67 -5.49
CA MET A 9 16.94 28.36 -4.92
C MET A 9 16.85 27.32 -6.05
N HIS A 10 17.94 26.60 -6.28
CA HIS A 10 18.00 25.45 -7.17
C HIS A 10 18.31 24.18 -6.36
N PRO A 11 17.84 23.02 -6.85
CA PRO A 11 17.83 21.75 -6.11
C PRO A 11 19.22 21.12 -6.02
N ALA A 12 19.47 20.46 -4.88
CA ALA A 12 20.72 19.77 -4.60
C ALA A 12 20.83 18.46 -5.40
N SER A 13 21.73 18.49 -6.39
CA SER A 13 22.75 17.48 -6.73
C SER A 13 22.39 15.99 -6.66
N GLY A 14 22.39 15.36 -7.84
CA GLY A 14 22.42 13.91 -8.01
C GLY A 14 23.77 13.28 -7.69
N PHE A 15 23.73 12.00 -7.33
CA PHE A 15 24.89 11.16 -7.15
C PHE A 15 25.27 10.50 -8.47
N ALA A 16 26.42 10.89 -9.02
CA ALA A 16 27.12 10.18 -10.09
C ALA A 16 27.95 9.05 -9.48
N LEU A 17 27.79 7.83 -10.00
CA LEU A 17 28.67 6.70 -9.67
C LEU A 17 29.84 6.70 -10.66
N ASP A 18 30.98 7.23 -10.23
CA ASP A 18 32.25 7.10 -10.93
C ASP A 18 32.81 5.68 -10.77
N GLY A 19 32.91 4.98 -11.90
CA GLY A 19 33.61 3.71 -11.99
C GLY A 19 35.12 3.91 -11.86
N LYS A 20 35.71 3.36 -10.80
CA LYS A 20 37.15 3.10 -10.75
C LYS A 20 37.41 1.67 -10.31
N ALA A 21 37.99 0.92 -11.24
CA ALA A 21 38.53 -0.42 -11.03
C ALA A 21 39.62 -0.41 -9.96
N LEU A 22 39.53 -1.33 -9.00
CA LEU A 22 40.62 -1.66 -8.08
C LEU A 22 40.98 -3.14 -8.20
N THR A 23 42.29 -3.35 -8.23
CA THR A 23 43.03 -4.55 -8.63
C THR A 23 42.88 -5.72 -7.66
N LYS A 24 42.82 -6.93 -8.23
CA LYS A 24 42.75 -8.22 -7.53
C LYS A 24 43.99 -8.47 -6.66
N ARG A 25 43.79 -8.80 -5.38
CA ARG A 25 44.75 -9.55 -4.55
C ARG A 25 44.24 -10.99 -4.38
N PRO A 26 45.08 -12.04 -4.50
CA PRO A 26 44.65 -13.41 -4.35
C PRO A 26 44.70 -13.85 -2.88
N GLY A 27 43.68 -14.60 -2.44
CA GLY A 27 43.77 -15.42 -1.23
C GLY A 27 43.18 -14.81 0.04
N ILE A 28 41.87 -14.55 0.06
CA ILE A 28 41.02 -14.72 1.24
C ILE A 28 39.69 -15.24 0.72
N GLU A 29 39.25 -16.40 1.21
CA GLU A 29 37.96 -16.99 0.88
C GLU A 29 36.85 -15.97 1.16
N ASN A 30 36.14 -15.57 0.10
CA ASN A 30 34.95 -14.74 0.23
C ASN A 30 33.88 -15.55 0.97
N THR A 31 33.79 -15.37 2.28
CA THR A 31 32.48 -15.46 2.94
C THR A 31 31.62 -14.39 2.29
N VAL A 32 30.82 -14.80 1.31
CA VAL A 32 29.77 -13.97 0.73
C VAL A 32 28.82 -13.65 1.87
N VAL A 33 29.03 -12.50 2.51
CA VAL A 33 27.99 -11.85 3.30
C VAL A 33 26.90 -11.53 2.28
N ARG A 34 25.91 -12.41 2.18
CA ARG A 34 24.69 -12.15 1.42
C ARG A 34 24.11 -10.88 2.01
N LYS A 35 24.13 -9.81 1.21
CA LYS A 35 23.31 -8.64 1.46
C LYS A 35 21.87 -9.15 1.51
N GLU A 36 21.19 -8.96 2.64
CA GLU A 36 19.77 -9.33 2.89
C GLU A 36 18.77 -8.59 1.96
N SER A 37 19.18 -8.11 0.79
CA SER A 37 18.41 -7.21 -0.06
C SER A 37 17.93 -7.81 -1.38
N ASP A 38 17.98 -9.12 -1.55
CA ASP A 38 17.21 -9.84 -2.58
C ASP A 38 16.50 -10.99 -1.86
N MET A 39 15.34 -10.67 -1.28
CA MET A 39 14.37 -11.70 -0.96
C MET A 39 13.79 -12.09 -2.31
N ASP A 40 14.27 -13.19 -2.90
CA ASP A 40 13.54 -13.87 -3.98
C ASP A 40 12.19 -14.26 -3.37
N ILE A 41 11.17 -13.40 -3.54
CA ILE A 41 9.85 -13.65 -2.99
C ILE A 41 9.28 -14.76 -3.86
N GLU A 42 9.11 -15.93 -3.29
CA GLU A 42 8.50 -17.06 -4.01
C GLU A 42 7.20 -16.58 -4.68
N PRO A 43 6.95 -16.89 -5.98
CA PRO A 43 5.77 -16.36 -6.68
C PRO A 43 4.44 -16.65 -5.97
N GLY A 44 4.35 -17.78 -5.25
CA GLY A 44 3.21 -18.12 -4.40
C GLY A 44 2.98 -17.11 -3.27
N LEU A 45 4.06 -16.64 -2.65
CA LEU A 45 4.00 -15.63 -1.58
C LEU A 45 3.52 -14.27 -2.11
N VAL A 46 3.98 -13.84 -3.29
CA VAL A 46 3.49 -12.59 -3.91
C VAL A 46 1.98 -12.66 -4.14
N ALA A 47 1.49 -13.77 -4.72
CA ALA A 47 0.07 -13.96 -4.96
C ALA A 47 -0.74 -13.93 -3.66
N THR A 48 -0.27 -14.59 -2.60
CA THR A 48 -0.90 -14.56 -1.28
C THR A 48 -0.94 -13.15 -0.69
N LEU A 49 0.16 -12.40 -0.75
CA LEU A 49 0.22 -11.03 -0.26
C LEU A 49 -0.75 -10.11 -1.01
N ARG A 50 -0.87 -10.26 -2.33
CA ARG A 50 -1.85 -9.50 -3.13
C ARG A 50 -3.29 -9.80 -2.71
N GLN A 51 -3.62 -11.04 -2.35
CA GLN A 51 -4.94 -11.34 -1.78
C GLN A 51 -5.20 -10.57 -0.48
N GLY A 52 -4.18 -10.47 0.40
CA GLY A 52 -4.26 -9.64 1.59
C GLY A 52 -4.54 -8.17 1.28
N VAL A 53 -3.87 -7.61 0.26
CA VAL A 53 -4.11 -6.23 -0.21
C VAL A 53 -5.55 -6.05 -0.71
N GLU A 54 -6.08 -7.00 -1.49
CA GLU A 54 -7.46 -6.95 -1.99
C GLU A 54 -8.51 -7.00 -0.87
N ILE A 55 -8.27 -7.79 0.19
CA ILE A 55 -9.13 -7.78 1.38
C ILE A 55 -9.14 -6.38 2.02
N ILE A 56 -7.97 -5.76 2.20
CA ILE A 56 -7.90 -4.40 2.75
C ILE A 56 -8.61 -3.38 1.85
N LYS A 57 -8.46 -3.46 0.52
CA LYS A 57 -9.20 -2.62 -0.43
C LYS A 57 -10.71 -2.75 -0.26
N ALA A 58 -11.22 -3.98 -0.13
CA ALA A 58 -12.64 -4.23 0.09
C ALA A 58 -13.14 -3.63 1.42
N ILE A 59 -12.35 -3.71 2.48
CA ILE A 59 -12.67 -3.11 3.78
C ILE A 59 -12.68 -1.57 3.67
N VAL A 60 -11.68 -0.97 3.03
CA VAL A 60 -11.64 0.48 2.79
C VAL A 60 -12.87 0.92 2.00
N TYR A 61 -13.22 0.20 0.94
CA TYR A 61 -14.43 0.46 0.16
C TYR A 61 -15.70 0.41 1.02
N LYS A 62 -15.88 -0.64 1.85
CA LYS A 62 -17.05 -0.80 2.72
C LYS A 62 -17.17 0.37 3.70
N ASN A 63 -16.08 0.77 4.35
CA ASN A 63 -16.08 1.92 5.26
C ASN A 63 -16.41 3.24 4.55
N LEU A 64 -15.78 3.50 3.40
CA LEU A 64 -16.07 4.68 2.58
C LEU A 64 -17.54 4.74 2.17
N ARG A 65 -18.07 3.62 1.69
CA ARG A 65 -19.47 3.52 1.25
C ARG A 65 -20.44 3.79 2.40
N ASN A 66 -20.24 3.17 3.56
CA ASN A 66 -21.10 3.39 4.72
C ASN A 66 -21.11 4.86 5.12
N ARG A 67 -19.93 5.48 5.19
CA ARG A 67 -19.79 6.91 5.51
C ARG A 67 -20.46 7.82 4.47
N GLN A 68 -20.34 7.52 3.18
CA GLN A 68 -21.01 8.33 2.14
C GLN A 68 -22.53 8.20 2.23
N ILE A 69 -23.06 7.01 2.50
CA ILE A 69 -24.50 6.79 2.69
C ILE A 69 -25.01 7.58 3.91
N GLU A 70 -24.27 7.56 5.02
CA GLU A 70 -24.63 8.30 6.24
C GLU A 70 -24.59 9.82 6.03
N ARG A 71 -23.56 10.34 5.35
CA ARG A 71 -23.39 11.79 5.14
C ARG A 71 -24.26 12.36 4.03
N HIS A 72 -24.61 11.54 3.05
CA HIS A 72 -25.33 11.95 1.85
C HIS A 72 -26.47 10.98 1.51
N PRO A 73 -27.49 10.81 2.39
CA PRO A 73 -28.54 9.81 2.21
C PRO A 73 -29.43 10.03 0.98
N LEU A 74 -29.46 11.25 0.43
CA LEU A 74 -30.19 11.59 -0.79
C LEU A 74 -29.38 11.36 -2.07
N GLN A 75 -28.09 11.03 -1.94
CA GLN A 75 -27.24 10.76 -3.09
C GLN A 75 -27.59 9.41 -3.70
N SER A 76 -27.56 9.32 -5.03
CA SER A 76 -27.87 8.06 -5.71
C SER A 76 -26.87 6.97 -5.34
N VAL A 77 -27.36 5.73 -5.31
CA VAL A 77 -26.52 4.56 -5.03
C VAL A 77 -25.42 4.41 -6.09
N ASP A 78 -25.76 4.60 -7.36
CA ASP A 78 -24.80 4.53 -8.47
C ASP A 78 -23.66 5.55 -8.32
N PHE A 79 -23.98 6.80 -8.00
CA PHE A 79 -22.96 7.82 -7.76
C PHE A 79 -22.08 7.42 -6.57
N THR A 80 -22.69 6.96 -5.48
CA THR A 80 -21.96 6.58 -4.26
C THR A 80 -20.96 5.45 -4.53
N VAL A 81 -21.39 4.43 -5.27
CA VAL A 81 -20.55 3.31 -5.70
C VAL A 81 -19.39 3.80 -6.57
N LYS A 82 -19.66 4.63 -7.58
CA LYS A 82 -18.62 5.18 -8.47
C LYS A 82 -17.62 6.06 -7.71
N LEU A 83 -18.09 6.92 -6.80
CA LEU A 83 -17.23 7.75 -5.96
C LEU A 83 -16.32 6.90 -5.07
N CYS A 84 -16.88 5.92 -4.35
CA CYS A 84 -16.09 5.06 -3.46
C CYS A 84 -15.06 4.23 -4.25
N GLY A 85 -15.44 3.71 -5.42
CA GLY A 85 -14.52 3.00 -6.30
C GLY A 85 -13.39 3.90 -6.80
N ALA A 86 -13.71 5.13 -7.21
CA ALA A 86 -12.70 6.11 -7.62
C ALA A 86 -11.74 6.47 -6.48
N MET A 87 -12.23 6.61 -5.24
CA MET A 87 -11.39 6.87 -4.06
C MET A 87 -10.44 5.71 -3.75
N VAL A 88 -10.90 4.46 -3.81
CA VAL A 88 -10.04 3.28 -3.62
C VAL A 88 -8.98 3.20 -4.72
N ASN A 89 -9.37 3.44 -5.97
CA ASN A 89 -8.43 3.45 -7.09
C ASN A 89 -7.37 4.56 -6.95
N GLU A 90 -7.76 5.74 -6.45
CA GLU A 90 -6.83 6.84 -6.17
C GLU A 90 -5.83 6.47 -5.07
N LEU A 91 -6.29 5.82 -4.00
CA LEU A 91 -5.46 5.36 -2.87
C LEU A 91 -4.42 4.32 -3.30
N PHE A 92 -4.82 3.35 -4.13
CA PHE A 92 -3.96 2.22 -4.50
C PHE A 92 -3.30 2.36 -5.87
N GLY A 93 -3.54 3.46 -6.59
CA GLY A 93 -2.96 3.69 -7.91
C GLY A 93 -3.47 2.73 -8.99
N THR A 94 -4.72 2.29 -8.89
CA THR A 94 -5.34 1.33 -9.83
C THR A 94 -6.47 1.99 -10.61
N PRO A 95 -6.21 3.02 -11.45
CA PRO A 95 -7.26 3.73 -12.17
C PRO A 95 -7.99 2.78 -13.14
N ASN A 96 -9.33 2.88 -13.18
CA ASN A 96 -10.12 2.17 -14.18
C ASN A 96 -9.96 2.88 -15.54
N PRO A 97 -9.46 2.21 -16.59
CA PRO A 97 -9.19 2.83 -17.89
C PRO A 97 -10.46 3.09 -18.71
N ASP A 98 -11.62 2.56 -18.30
CA ASP A 98 -12.89 2.79 -18.99
C ASP A 98 -13.20 4.31 -19.06
N PRO A 99 -13.54 4.85 -20.25
CA PRO A 99 -13.78 6.28 -20.43
C PRO A 99 -14.83 6.87 -19.50
N SER A 100 -15.88 6.10 -19.16
CA SER A 100 -16.95 6.56 -18.26
C SER A 100 -16.44 6.78 -16.84
N PHE A 101 -15.55 5.92 -16.35
CA PHE A 101 -14.94 6.05 -15.03
C PHE A 101 -13.84 7.11 -15.02
N THR A 102 -13.09 7.24 -16.11
CA THR A 102 -12.07 8.29 -16.25
C THR A 102 -12.70 9.68 -16.24
N ALA A 103 -13.75 9.89 -17.03
CA ALA A 103 -14.48 11.18 -17.04
C ALA A 103 -15.06 11.52 -15.66
N PHE A 104 -15.70 10.54 -15.00
CA PHE A 104 -16.23 10.71 -13.65
C PHE A 104 -15.13 11.06 -12.64
N ARG A 105 -13.98 10.37 -12.68
CA ARG A 105 -12.85 10.63 -11.79
C ARG A 105 -12.33 12.06 -11.95
N GLU A 106 -12.12 12.52 -13.20
CA GLU A 106 -11.63 13.88 -13.44
C GLU A 106 -12.64 14.94 -12.98
N GLU A 107 -13.93 14.74 -13.25
CA GLU A 107 -14.99 15.64 -12.79
C GLU A 107 -15.05 15.71 -11.25
N GLN A 108 -14.91 14.57 -10.57
CA GLN A 108 -15.04 14.46 -9.11
C GLN A 108 -13.71 14.56 -8.37
N LYS A 109 -12.60 14.85 -9.06
CA LYS A 109 -11.26 14.91 -8.45
C LYS A 109 -11.18 15.81 -7.21
N PRO A 110 -11.75 17.03 -7.20
CA PRO A 110 -11.74 17.87 -5.99
C PRO A 110 -12.44 17.20 -4.80
N ARG A 111 -13.55 16.51 -5.05
CA ARG A 111 -14.32 15.80 -4.02
C ARG A 111 -13.56 14.57 -3.52
N ILE A 112 -12.96 13.79 -4.41
CA ILE A 112 -12.13 12.63 -4.06
C ILE A 112 -10.98 13.08 -3.16
N THR A 113 -10.23 14.09 -3.57
CA THR A 113 -9.10 14.62 -2.78
C THR A 113 -9.54 15.13 -1.41
N ALA A 114 -10.64 15.89 -1.34
CA ALA A 114 -11.15 16.39 -0.07
C ALA A 114 -11.56 15.25 0.89
N GLU A 115 -12.25 14.23 0.39
CA GLU A 115 -12.65 13.08 1.21
C GLU A 115 -11.44 12.25 1.66
N LEU A 116 -10.42 12.07 0.81
CA LEU A 116 -9.21 11.35 1.19
C LEU A 116 -8.36 12.11 2.22
N HIS A 117 -8.34 13.44 2.19
CA HIS A 117 -7.70 14.24 3.26
C HIS A 117 -8.36 14.05 4.63
N LEU A 118 -9.66 13.79 4.66
CA LEU A 118 -10.39 13.52 5.90
C LEU A 118 -10.25 12.07 6.36
N PHE A 119 -9.75 11.16 5.52
CA PHE A 119 -9.72 9.73 5.79
C PHE A 119 -9.02 9.41 7.11
N ALA A 120 -7.77 9.87 7.29
CA ALA A 120 -6.98 9.58 8.50
C ALA A 120 -7.63 10.07 9.80
N ALA A 121 -8.36 11.19 9.73
CA ALA A 121 -9.05 11.77 10.88
C ALA A 121 -10.39 11.08 11.18
N THR A 122 -11.01 10.49 10.16
CA THR A 122 -12.39 9.97 10.26
C THR A 122 -12.46 8.45 10.38
N MET A 123 -11.39 7.75 10.01
CA MET A 123 -11.23 6.29 10.15
C MET A 123 -9.83 5.99 10.71
N PRO A 124 -9.49 6.46 11.93
CA PRO A 124 -8.16 6.28 12.52
C PRO A 124 -7.76 4.81 12.64
N GLU A 125 -8.72 3.91 12.87
CA GLU A 125 -8.54 2.46 12.93
C GLU A 125 -8.03 1.85 11.62
N MET A 126 -8.32 2.50 10.48
CA MET A 126 -7.88 2.04 9.17
C MET A 126 -6.47 2.50 8.80
N ARG A 127 -5.82 3.36 9.59
CA ARG A 127 -4.48 3.89 9.24
C ARG A 127 -3.41 2.82 9.21
N ILE A 128 -3.40 1.92 10.20
CA ILE A 128 -2.45 0.81 10.25
C ILE A 128 -2.67 -0.16 9.09
N PRO A 129 -3.88 -0.73 8.89
CA PRO A 129 -4.13 -1.66 7.78
C PRO A 129 -3.86 -1.04 6.41
N LEU A 130 -4.21 0.23 6.21
CA LEU A 130 -3.96 0.93 4.95
C LEU A 130 -2.45 1.16 4.72
N THR A 131 -1.70 1.58 5.74
CA THR A 131 -0.24 1.74 5.63
C THR A 131 0.43 0.43 5.25
N ASP A 132 0.03 -0.67 5.89
CA ASP A 132 0.58 -2.00 5.63
C ASP A 132 0.26 -2.47 4.22
N ALA A 133 -1.01 -2.34 3.79
CA ALA A 133 -1.43 -2.75 2.46
C ALA A 133 -0.72 -1.97 1.35
N LEU A 134 -0.53 -0.66 1.50
CA LEU A 134 0.17 0.16 0.51
C LEU A 134 1.65 -0.21 0.40
N ARG A 135 2.31 -0.53 1.53
CA ARG A 135 3.71 -0.93 1.52
C ARG A 135 3.92 -2.35 0.98
N ILE A 136 3.03 -3.28 1.33
CA ILE A 136 3.05 -4.62 0.74
C ILE A 136 2.75 -4.55 -0.76
N GLN A 137 1.81 -3.71 -1.20
CA GLN A 137 1.58 -3.49 -2.63
C GLN A 137 2.86 -2.99 -3.30
N PHE A 138 3.51 -1.96 -2.75
CA PHE A 138 4.78 -1.45 -3.30
C PHE A 138 5.87 -2.53 -3.36
N LEU A 139 5.99 -3.37 -2.33
CA LEU A 139 6.93 -4.50 -2.32
C LEU A 139 6.63 -5.49 -3.47
N CYS A 140 5.36 -5.89 -3.61
CA CYS A 140 4.93 -6.80 -4.67
C CYS A 140 5.13 -6.20 -6.07
N ASP A 141 4.76 -4.94 -6.26
CA ASP A 141 4.92 -4.22 -7.52
C ASP A 141 6.41 -4.14 -7.90
N ASN A 142 7.28 -3.75 -6.96
CA ASN A 142 8.72 -3.66 -7.21
C ASN A 142 9.33 -5.03 -7.56
N HIS A 143 8.90 -6.11 -6.91
CA HIS A 143 9.32 -7.48 -7.23
C HIS A 143 8.89 -7.90 -8.66
N GLU A 144 7.74 -7.41 -9.13
CA GLU A 144 7.22 -7.67 -10.47
C GLU A 144 7.74 -6.66 -11.53
N GLY A 145 8.61 -5.71 -11.14
CA GLY A 145 9.16 -4.69 -12.03
C GLY A 145 8.21 -3.53 -12.34
N VAL A 146 7.18 -3.33 -11.52
CA VAL A 146 6.23 -2.20 -11.59
C VAL A 146 6.64 -1.12 -10.60
N ASP A 147 6.80 0.12 -11.08
CA ASP A 147 7.06 1.27 -10.21
C ASP A 147 5.73 1.86 -9.69
N SER A 148 5.48 1.67 -8.39
CA SER A 148 4.36 2.30 -7.67
C SER A 148 4.81 3.29 -6.59
N GLY A 149 6.04 3.82 -6.69
CA GLY A 149 6.57 4.79 -5.73
C GLY A 149 5.72 6.04 -5.57
N GLU A 150 5.08 6.50 -6.66
CA GLU A 150 4.15 7.63 -6.62
C GLU A 150 2.91 7.37 -5.76
N VAL A 151 2.45 6.12 -5.66
CA VAL A 151 1.29 5.74 -4.81
C VAL A 151 1.62 5.98 -3.34
N LEU A 152 2.79 5.52 -2.90
CA LEU A 152 3.27 5.76 -1.53
C LEU A 152 3.50 7.26 -1.27
N ALA A 153 4.11 7.98 -2.22
CA ALA A 153 4.35 9.41 -2.08
C ALA A 153 3.05 10.21 -1.94
N ARG A 154 2.01 9.85 -2.69
CA ARG A 154 0.68 10.47 -2.57
C ARG A 154 0.02 10.14 -1.23
N ALA A 155 0.06 8.88 -0.79
CA ALA A 155 -0.51 8.48 0.49
C ALA A 155 0.20 9.19 1.67
N ASP A 156 1.51 9.42 1.57
CA ASP A 156 2.27 10.22 2.52
C ASP A 156 1.81 11.69 2.54
N ALA A 157 1.64 12.32 1.36
CA ALA A 157 1.15 13.68 1.23
C ALA A 157 -0.28 13.88 1.80
N LEU A 158 -1.09 12.81 1.79
CA LEU A 158 -2.42 12.77 2.40
C LEU A 158 -2.39 12.47 3.91
N ASN A 159 -1.21 12.30 4.52
CA ASN A 159 -1.02 11.89 5.93
C ASN A 159 -1.64 10.52 6.28
N LEU A 160 -1.79 9.65 5.27
CA LEU A 160 -2.35 8.30 5.44
C LEU A 160 -1.31 7.32 5.94
N LEU A 161 -0.05 7.49 5.54
CA LEU A 161 1.05 6.62 5.93
C LEU A 161 1.56 6.92 7.34
N LEU A 162 1.74 5.86 8.12
CA LEU A 162 2.45 5.91 9.40
C LEU A 162 3.96 5.73 9.15
N ARG A 163 4.71 6.83 9.03
CA ARG A 163 6.15 6.79 8.65
C ARG A 163 7.01 5.94 9.59
N GLU A 164 6.77 6.04 10.89
CA GLU A 164 7.53 5.33 11.93
C GLU A 164 7.20 3.84 12.02
N ARG A 165 6.12 3.40 11.35
CA ARG A 165 5.78 1.99 11.28
C ARG A 165 6.82 1.28 10.42
N GLU A 166 7.23 0.08 10.81
CA GLU A 166 8.09 -0.78 9.98
C GLU A 166 7.28 -1.47 8.87
N LEU A 167 7.97 -2.07 7.89
CA LEU A 167 7.31 -2.91 6.89
C LEU A 167 6.77 -4.18 7.60
N PRO A 168 5.48 -4.53 7.47
CA PRO A 168 4.95 -5.70 8.15
C PRO A 168 5.55 -6.98 7.56
N LEU A 169 5.81 -7.96 8.42
CA LEU A 169 6.18 -9.31 7.98
C LEU A 169 5.00 -9.95 7.22
N PRO A 170 5.26 -10.78 6.19
CA PRO A 170 4.20 -11.38 5.37
C PRO A 170 3.11 -12.11 6.17
N GLY A 171 3.50 -12.99 7.10
CA GLY A 171 2.55 -13.72 7.93
C GLY A 171 1.71 -12.80 8.82
N SER A 172 2.32 -11.80 9.45
CA SER A 172 1.61 -10.83 10.29
C SER A 172 0.63 -9.98 9.49
N PHE A 173 1.00 -9.58 8.27
CA PHE A 173 0.10 -8.86 7.36
C PHE A 173 -1.10 -9.72 6.97
N MET A 174 -0.87 -10.98 6.58
CA MET A 174 -1.96 -11.88 6.18
C MET A 174 -2.92 -12.17 7.34
N GLN A 175 -2.40 -12.40 8.55
CA GLN A 175 -3.24 -12.57 9.74
C GLN A 175 -4.08 -11.32 10.03
N LEU A 176 -3.48 -10.13 9.93
CA LEU A 176 -4.22 -8.87 10.07
C LEU A 176 -5.33 -8.76 9.02
N ALA A 177 -5.01 -8.97 7.74
CA ALA A 177 -5.95 -8.86 6.64
C ALA A 177 -7.12 -9.84 6.80
N ARG A 178 -6.86 -11.10 7.13
CA ARG A 178 -7.91 -12.12 7.34
C ARG A 178 -8.80 -11.81 8.55
N ARG A 179 -8.20 -11.47 9.70
CA ARG A 179 -8.96 -11.10 10.91
C ARG A 179 -9.87 -9.91 10.66
N LEU A 180 -9.37 -8.87 9.99
CA LEU A 180 -10.20 -7.74 9.61
C LEU A 180 -11.23 -8.14 8.53
N GLY A 181 -10.85 -8.99 7.59
CA GLY A 181 -11.76 -9.53 6.58
C GLY A 181 -12.99 -10.20 7.20
N VAL A 182 -12.81 -11.01 8.25
CA VAL A 182 -13.91 -11.60 9.01
C VAL A 182 -14.67 -10.54 9.82
N ALA A 183 -13.98 -9.66 10.54
CA ALA A 183 -14.61 -8.62 11.36
C ALA A 183 -15.50 -7.66 10.55
N TYR A 184 -15.13 -7.42 9.28
CA TYR A 184 -15.89 -6.62 8.33
C TYR A 184 -16.78 -7.45 7.40
N GLU A 185 -16.97 -8.75 7.65
CA GLU A 185 -17.83 -9.66 6.87
C GLU A 185 -17.48 -9.71 5.37
N ILE A 186 -16.21 -9.47 5.04
CA ILE A 186 -15.64 -9.67 3.69
C ILE A 186 -15.30 -11.15 3.50
N LEU A 187 -14.86 -11.82 4.56
CA LEU A 187 -14.54 -13.24 4.60
C LEU A 187 -15.47 -13.99 5.54
N ALA A 188 -15.68 -15.27 5.25
CA ALA A 188 -16.41 -16.17 6.14
C ALA A 188 -15.54 -16.56 7.36
N PRO A 189 -16.13 -16.78 8.56
CA PRO A 189 -15.37 -17.11 9.77
C PRO A 189 -14.46 -18.33 9.65
N GLU A 190 -14.86 -19.33 8.85
CA GLU A 190 -14.15 -20.58 8.62
C GLU A 190 -12.78 -20.35 7.95
N SER A 191 -12.59 -19.22 7.28
CA SER A 191 -11.31 -18.83 6.66
C SER A 191 -10.17 -18.56 7.66
N LEU A 192 -10.46 -18.53 8.96
CA LEU A 192 -9.46 -18.42 10.03
C LEU A 192 -8.99 -19.79 10.56
N GLU A 193 -9.73 -20.86 10.31
CA GLU A 193 -9.45 -22.20 10.88
C GLU A 193 -8.40 -22.99 10.07
N GLU A 194 -8.25 -22.69 8.77
CA GLU A 194 -7.27 -23.34 7.88
C GLU A 194 -5.81 -23.16 8.34
N GLU A 195 -5.45 -22.09 9.07
CA GLU A 195 -4.10 -21.88 9.63
C GLU A 195 -3.80 -22.77 10.86
N ALA A 196 -4.82 -23.16 11.63
CA ALA A 196 -4.62 -23.94 12.85
C ALA A 196 -4.33 -25.42 12.57
N MET A 197 -4.78 -25.92 11.41
CA MET A 197 -4.60 -27.32 11.01
C MET A 197 -3.26 -27.60 10.32
N ASP A 198 -2.61 -26.59 9.73
CA ASP A 198 -1.31 -26.75 9.03
C ASP A 198 -0.10 -26.46 9.96
N ALA A 199 -0.36 -26.06 11.22
CA ALA A 199 0.67 -25.99 12.25
C ALA A 199 1.05 -27.42 12.71
N PRO A 200 2.35 -27.80 12.71
CA PRO A 200 2.76 -29.12 13.17
C PRO A 200 2.29 -29.35 14.61
N PRO A 201 1.83 -30.57 14.95
CA PRO A 201 1.34 -30.85 16.29
C PRO A 201 2.43 -30.53 17.30
N SER A 202 2.08 -29.70 18.29
CA SER A 202 2.98 -29.33 19.38
C SER A 202 3.58 -30.61 20.00
N PRO A 203 4.91 -30.69 20.21
CA PRO A 203 5.52 -31.88 20.77
C PRO A 203 4.89 -32.15 22.13
N ARG A 204 4.23 -33.31 22.25
CA ARG A 204 3.68 -33.79 23.53
C ARG A 204 4.85 -33.87 24.51
N ARG A 205 4.86 -33.01 25.52
CA ARG A 205 5.75 -33.14 26.66
C ARG A 205 5.35 -34.43 27.37
N HIS A 206 6.19 -35.46 27.24
CA HIS A 206 6.15 -36.69 28.03
C HIS A 206 7.09 -36.54 29.22
#